data_AF-A0A920HKD5-F1
#
_entry.id   AF-A0A920HKD5-F1
#
_cell.length_a   1.000
_cell.length_b   1.000
_cell.length_c   1.000
_cell.angle_alpha   90.00
_cell.angle_beta   90.00
_cell.angle_gamma   90.00
#
_symmetry.space_group_name_H-M   'P 1'
#
loop_
_entity.id
_entity.type
_entity.pdbx_description
1 polymer ?
#
loop_
_entity_poly.entity_id
_entity_poly.type
_entity_poly.pdbx_seq_one_letter_code
_entity_poly.pdbx_strand_id
1 'polypeptide(L)' 'MVDLLSGKMKSREGTVVDADDLIFELIQNVKETTENLDKFKSNKDALDYEDYKSIALGALKYYILKVDPKKYPF' A
#
# COMPACT_ATOMS: atom_id res chain seq x y z
N MET A 1 -9.08 7.08 -12.61
CA MET A 1 -9.58 8.15 -11.73
C MET A 1 -9.86 7.47 -10.38
N VAL A 2 -9.17 7.86 -9.30
CA VAL A 2 -9.37 7.28 -7.95
C VAL A 2 -9.93 8.39 -7.07
N ASP A 3 -11.14 8.23 -6.55
CA ASP A 3 -11.82 9.27 -5.77
C ASP A 3 -11.50 9.16 -4.26
N LEU A 4 -11.36 10.34 -3.65
CA LEU A 4 -11.26 10.51 -2.20
C LEU A 4 -12.63 10.87 -1.61
N LEU A 5 -12.88 10.45 -0.36
CA LEU A 5 -14.14 10.63 0.39
C LEU A 5 -14.55 12.09 0.66
N SER A 6 -13.73 13.07 0.27
CA SER A 6 -14.06 14.49 0.31
C SER A 6 -14.50 14.93 -1.08
N GLY A 7 -15.81 15.04 -1.27
CA GLY A 7 -16.50 15.16 -2.56
C GLY A 7 -16.28 16.46 -3.34
N LYS A 8 -15.03 16.82 -3.67
CA LYS A 8 -14.73 17.77 -4.76
C LYS A 8 -13.47 17.36 -5.49
N MET A 9 -13.64 16.92 -6.72
CA MET A 9 -12.57 16.79 -7.70
C MET A 9 -12.16 18.20 -8.16
N LYS A 10 -10.93 18.65 -7.83
CA LYS A 10 -10.34 19.83 -8.49
C LYS A 10 -8.81 19.89 -8.41
N SER A 11 -8.28 20.33 -9.55
CA SER A 11 -7.08 21.16 -9.74
C SER A 11 -5.72 20.48 -9.67
N ARG A 12 -4.82 20.96 -10.52
CA ARG A 12 -3.41 20.58 -10.70
C ARG A 12 -2.52 20.96 -9.49
N GLU A 13 -3.08 20.87 -8.30
CA GLU A 13 -2.43 21.06 -6.98
C GLU A 13 -2.53 19.77 -6.15
N GLY A 14 -2.73 18.62 -6.81
CA GLY A 14 -2.56 17.33 -6.15
C GLY A 14 -1.06 17.06 -6.00
N THR A 15 -0.62 16.67 -4.80
CA THR A 15 0.71 16.08 -4.61
C THR A 15 0.86 14.97 -5.66
N VAL A 16 1.76 15.16 -6.62
CA VAL A 16 2.14 14.07 -7.52
C VAL A 16 2.86 13.08 -6.61
N VAL A 17 2.17 11.99 -6.30
CA VAL A 17 2.75 10.92 -5.49
C VAL A 17 3.46 10.00 -6.48
N ASP A 18 4.78 9.96 -6.40
CA ASP A 18 5.57 9.03 -7.18
C ASP A 18 5.26 7.59 -6.73
N ALA A 19 5.01 6.72 -7.72
CA ALA A 19 4.65 5.34 -7.46
C ALA A 19 5.77 4.59 -6.72
N ASP A 20 7.02 4.94 -7.01
CA ASP A 20 8.19 4.36 -6.36
C ASP A 20 8.26 4.75 -4.87
N ASP A 21 7.97 6.01 -4.54
CA ASP A 21 7.91 6.51 -3.17
C ASP A 21 6.77 5.83 -2.39
N LEU A 22 5.60 5.71 -3.01
CA LEU A 22 4.44 5.03 -2.41
C LEU A 22 4.72 3.56 -2.12
N ILE A 23 5.38 2.86 -3.05
CA ILE A 23 5.76 1.45 -2.85
C ILE A 23 6.82 1.36 -1.74
N PHE A 24 7.82 2.24 -1.73
CA PHE A 24 8.84 2.27 -0.70
C PHE A 24 8.24 2.46 0.70
N GLU A 25 7.34 3.42 0.86
CA GLU A 25 6.64 3.68 2.12
C GLU A 25 5.78 2.48 2.54
N LEU A 26 5.11 1.82 1.59
CA LEU A 26 4.32 0.61 1.86
C LEU A 26 5.20 -0.55 2.36
N ILE A 27 6.40 -0.71 1.80
CA ILE A 27 7.36 -1.73 2.23
C ILE A 27 7.83 -1.46 3.67
N GLN A 28 8.14 -0.21 4.02
CA GLN A 28 8.53 0.14 5.39
C GLN A 28 7.38 -0.12 6.39
N ASN A 29 6.16 0.27 6.03
CA ASN A 29 4.98 0.00 6.85
C ASN A 29 4.75 -1.51 7.07
N VAL A 30 4.91 -2.33 6.02
CA VAL A 30 4.82 -3.79 6.12
C VAL A 30 5.90 -4.33 7.05
N LYS A 31 7.14 -3.86 6.92
CA LYS A 31 8.24 -4.26 7.81
C LYS A 31 7.92 -3.95 9.28
N GLU A 32 7.58 -2.70 9.58
CA GLU A 32 7.28 -2.27 10.96
C GLU A 32 6.09 -3.04 11.55
N THR A 33 5.01 -3.20 10.79
CA THR A 33 3.83 -3.93 11.27
C THR A 33 4.12 -5.42 11.48
N THR A 34 4.95 -6.02 10.63
CA THR A 34 5.33 -7.43 10.74
C THR A 34 6.25 -7.67 11.94
N GLU A 35 7.23 -6.80 12.16
CA GLU A 35 8.14 -6.88 13.32
C GLU A 35 7.42 -6.60 14.65
N ASN A 36 6.37 -5.77 14.62
CA ASN A 36 5.55 -5.49 15.81
C ASN A 36 4.58 -6.62 16.19
N LEU A 37 4.28 -7.55 15.29
CA LEU A 37 3.42 -8.71 15.60
C LEU A 37 4.11 -9.65 16.60
N ASP A 38 3.45 -9.94 17.71
CA ASP A 38 4.01 -10.79 18.78
C ASP A 38 4.39 -12.20 18.31
N LYS A 39 3.75 -12.70 17.24
CA LYS A 39 4.12 -13.96 16.57
C LYS A 39 5.50 -13.89 15.91
N PHE A 40 5.89 -12.73 15.38
CA PHE A 40 7.19 -12.52 14.75
C PHE A 40 8.29 -12.31 15.78
N LYS A 41 8.00 -11.72 16.95
CA LYS A 41 8.97 -11.65 18.06
C LYS A 41 9.38 -13.04 18.58
N SER A 42 8.50 -14.03 18.40
CA SER A 42 8.70 -15.42 18.84
C SER A 42 9.49 -16.26 17.83
N ASN A 43 9.46 -15.89 16.54
CA ASN A 43 10.24 -16.51 15.49
C ASN A 43 11.50 -15.67 15.25
N LYS A 44 12.69 -16.24 15.44
CA LYS A 44 13.96 -15.53 15.16
C LYS A 44 14.20 -15.25 13.67
N ASP A 45 13.29 -15.66 12.80
CA ASP A 45 13.39 -15.48 11.37
C ASP A 45 12.82 -14.12 10.99
N ALA A 46 13.68 -13.11 10.94
CA ALA A 46 13.35 -11.85 10.30
C ALA A 46 13.17 -12.09 8.80
N LEU A 47 12.06 -11.60 8.23
CA LEU A 47 11.87 -11.62 6.78
C LEU A 47 12.91 -10.74 6.10
N ASP A 48 13.25 -11.09 4.87
CA ASP A 48 14.13 -10.26 4.06
C ASP A 48 13.36 -9.15 3.34
N TYR A 49 14.11 -8.29 2.63
CA TYR A 49 13.51 -7.18 1.89
C TYR A 49 12.55 -7.64 0.78
N GLU A 50 12.83 -8.76 0.11
CA GLU A 50 12.00 -9.24 -1.00
C GLU A 50 10.69 -9.86 -0.49
N ASP A 51 10.69 -10.44 0.69
CA ASP A 51 9.48 -10.87 1.39
C ASP A 51 8.56 -9.69 1.70
N TYR A 52 9.10 -8.63 2.34
CA TYR A 52 8.33 -7.42 2.65
C TYR A 52 7.78 -6.74 1.39
N LYS A 53 8.58 -6.69 0.33
CA LYS A 53 8.18 -6.17 -0.98
C LYS A 53 7.08 -7.01 -1.62
N SER A 54 7.17 -8.33 -1.55
CA SER A 54 6.13 -9.23 -2.08
C SER A 54 4.80 -9.02 -1.37
N ILE A 55 4.81 -8.87 -0.05
CA ILE A 55 3.61 -8.59 0.75
C ILE A 55 3.02 -7.21 0.38
N ALA A 56 3.87 -6.18 0.32
CA ALA A 56 3.48 -4.82 -0.05
C ALA A 56 2.81 -4.78 -1.44
N LEU A 57 3.43 -5.39 -2.45
CA LEU A 57 2.86 -5.46 -3.81
C LEU A 57 1.58 -6.29 -3.87
N GLY A 58 1.49 -7.38 -3.09
CA GLY A 58 0.27 -8.17 -2.96
C GLY A 58 -0.90 -7.35 -2.37
N ALA A 59 -0.64 -6.58 -1.32
CA ALA A 59 -1.61 -5.69 -0.70
C ALA A 59 -2.06 -4.60 -1.68
N LEU A 60 -1.12 -3.94 -2.35
CA LEU A 60 -1.39 -2.91 -3.35
C LEU A 60 -2.26 -3.45 -4.48
N LYS A 61 -1.90 -4.61 -5.05
CA LYS A 61 -2.65 -5.28 -6.10
C LYS A 61 -4.05 -5.66 -5.66
N TYR A 62 -4.21 -6.21 -4.45
CA TYR A 62 -5.52 -6.54 -3.90
C TYR A 62 -6.40 -5.29 -3.75
N TYR A 63 -5.86 -4.19 -3.22
CA TYR A 63 -6.62 -2.95 -3.07
C TYR A 63 -7.08 -2.36 -4.39
N ILE A 64 -6.22 -2.40 -5.42
CA ILE A 64 -6.58 -1.93 -6.76
C ILE A 64 -7.67 -2.81 -7.37
N LEU A 65 -7.56 -4.14 -7.24
CA LEU A 65 -8.51 -5.08 -7.84
C LEU A 65 -9.83 -5.24 -7.07
N LYS A 66 -9.82 -4.97 -5.76
CA LYS A 66 -11.02 -5.04 -4.91
C LYS A 66 -12.03 -3.95 -5.24
N VAL A 67 -11.60 -2.82 -5.81
CA VAL A 67 -12.50 -1.74 -6.21
C VAL A 67 -13.33 -2.20 -7.40
N ASP A 68 -14.66 -2.26 -7.20
CA ASP A 68 -15.59 -2.57 -8.28
C ASP A 68 -15.46 -1.53 -9.40
N PRO A 69 -15.05 -1.93 -10.63
CA PRO A 69 -14.78 -0.99 -11.72
C PRO A 69 -16.03 -0.20 -12.13
N LYS A 70 -17.24 -0.66 -11.78
CA LYS A 70 -18.48 0.08 -12.02
C LYS A 70 -18.68 1.27 -11.08
N LYS A 71 -17.99 1.28 -9.94
CA LYS A 71 -18.16 2.33 -8.91
C LYS A 71 -17.40 3.61 -9.26
N TYR A 72 -16.39 3.53 -10.12
CA TYR A 72 -15.62 4.67 -10.63
C TYR A 72 -15.29 4.46 -12.12
N PRO A 73 -16.20 4.84 -13.04
CA PRO A 73 -15.83 4.95 -14.44
C PRO A 73 -14.71 5.98 -14.56
N PHE A 74 -13.61 5.58 -15.18
CA PHE A 74 -12.44 6.43 -15.45
C PHE A 74 -12.82 7.69 -16.22
#